data_AF-A0A5C1QJA0-F1
#
_entry.id   AF-A0A5C1QJA0-F1
#
_cell.length_a   1.000
_cell.length_b   1.000
_cell.length_c   1.000
_cell.angle_alpha   90.00
_cell.angle_beta   90.00
_cell.angle_gamma   90.00
#
_symmetry.space_group_name_H-M   'P 1'
#
loop_
_entity.id
_entity.type
_entity.pdbx_description
1 polymer ?
#
loop_
_entity_poly.entity_id
_entity_poly.type
_entity_poly.pdbx_seq_one_letter_code
_entity_poly.pdbx_strand_id
1 'polypeptide(L)'
;MKKLYFIPLVLLFLMSCSGSAIFYTLENEEEIRDTNNFKSTTPVNRILLYDDGLTESYVTHGKQLWYSTAGSDQNPWSSLSLPDGYSDSAVVNSVATFGTRLYATVADGDSDSKSALMYVESIDDSLTEVFSDTSREGSDSDDYYFYELSLFSVNDGLYISRTNRLWSTQSSSNSSIEETELYYYPSGDYPPSSGLDDSHLVSISGMTDEPFIIKDIVSTGAAGDIFLILNETGSDADSYNAGMLFKTSWSTPETFSSEMTITVDSTTITYSFNRLYYASDYGALFLSTRTDGSYHPILYTFDDGASWESLTGSSNIQFSAFQDISGIDSSTNIILAGTRADVIEGSSTYYTGSGYYEIDMSDTSDLALQSNTFALDTNYSSTDLYDSTIMDILYDSTRNKIYASTSSNGLWMNDYSDDDDARIWYRE
;
A
#
# COMPACT_ATOMS: atom_id res chain seq x y z
N MET A 1 -55.09 -27.51 -44.00
CA MET A 1 -54.81 -27.59 -42.54
C MET A 1 -53.39 -27.09 -42.31
N LYS A 2 -53.22 -26.22 -41.30
CA LYS A 2 -51.98 -25.84 -40.58
C LYS A 2 -50.75 -25.46 -41.44
N LYS A 3 -50.45 -24.18 -41.69
CA LYS A 3 -49.96 -23.10 -40.79
C LYS A 3 -48.61 -23.39 -40.09
N LEU A 4 -47.69 -22.45 -40.35
CA LEU A 4 -46.59 -21.96 -39.51
C LEU A 4 -45.41 -22.90 -39.19
N TYR A 5 -44.34 -22.82 -40.01
CA TYR A 5 -42.96 -23.03 -39.55
C TYR A 5 -41.91 -22.11 -40.22
N PHE A 6 -42.34 -21.06 -40.94
CA PHE A 6 -41.40 -20.17 -41.66
C PHE A 6 -41.26 -18.76 -41.05
N ILE A 7 -41.92 -18.49 -39.92
CA ILE A 7 -41.87 -17.19 -39.24
C ILE A 7 -40.77 -17.08 -38.17
N PRO A 8 -40.30 -18.14 -37.46
CA PRO A 8 -39.26 -17.93 -36.46
C PRO A 8 -37.86 -17.77 -37.07
N LEU A 9 -37.60 -18.30 -38.28
CA LEU A 9 -36.26 -18.22 -38.89
C LEU A 9 -35.96 -16.84 -39.53
N VAL A 10 -36.99 -16.15 -40.05
CA VAL A 10 -36.83 -14.81 -40.65
C VAL A 10 -36.78 -13.72 -39.57
N LEU A 11 -37.42 -13.93 -38.42
CA LEU A 11 -37.27 -13.05 -37.25
C LEU A 11 -35.88 -13.18 -36.59
N LEU A 12 -35.25 -14.35 -36.64
CA LEU A 12 -33.86 -14.53 -36.17
C LEU A 12 -32.82 -13.87 -37.09
N PHE A 13 -33.06 -13.80 -38.40
CA PHE A 13 -32.16 -13.14 -39.36
C PHE A 13 -32.32 -11.62 -39.46
N LEU A 14 -33.47 -11.07 -39.05
CA LEU A 14 -33.69 -9.62 -39.04
C LEU A 14 -33.34 -8.96 -37.70
N MET A 15 -33.03 -9.74 -36.66
CA MET A 15 -32.46 -9.23 -35.40
C MET A 15 -30.93 -9.25 -35.37
N SER A 16 -30.24 -9.79 -36.38
CA SER A 16 -28.76 -9.75 -36.47
C SER A 16 -28.21 -8.50 -37.16
N CYS A 17 -29.00 -7.44 -37.27
CA CYS A 17 -28.63 -6.24 -38.03
C CYS A 17 -29.07 -4.95 -37.32
N SER A 18 -28.88 -4.89 -36.00
CA SER A 18 -28.75 -3.65 -35.22
C SER A 18 -28.46 -4.00 -33.77
N GLY A 19 -27.24 -3.75 -33.31
CA GLY A 19 -26.86 -3.86 -31.90
C GLY A 19 -25.88 -4.98 -31.61
N SER A 20 -24.67 -4.57 -31.26
CA SER A 20 -23.58 -5.34 -30.65
C SER A 20 -24.04 -6.17 -29.44
N ALA A 21 -23.21 -7.13 -28.99
CA ALA A 21 -23.22 -7.78 -27.66
C ALA A 21 -23.68 -9.26 -27.54
N ILE A 22 -23.11 -10.19 -28.31
CA ILE A 22 -23.00 -11.60 -27.86
C ILE A 22 -21.58 -12.16 -27.98
N PHE A 23 -20.73 -11.61 -28.84
CA PHE A 23 -19.32 -12.04 -28.98
C PHE A 23 -18.28 -11.04 -28.44
N TYR A 24 -18.72 -9.86 -27.96
CA TYR A 24 -17.83 -8.88 -27.32
C TYR A 24 -17.64 -9.14 -25.81
N THR A 25 -18.08 -10.30 -25.32
CA THR A 25 -18.06 -10.67 -23.88
C THR A 25 -17.36 -12.03 -23.67
N LEU A 26 -16.66 -12.51 -24.70
CA LEU A 26 -15.93 -13.79 -24.70
C LEU A 26 -14.50 -13.66 -25.23
N GLU A 27 -14.05 -12.44 -25.57
CA GLU A 27 -12.70 -12.13 -26.01
C GLU A 27 -12.13 -11.07 -25.06
N ASN A 28 -11.47 -11.55 -24.00
CA ASN A 28 -10.38 -10.92 -23.20
C ASN A 28 -10.28 -11.44 -21.76
N GLU A 29 -11.13 -12.39 -21.35
CA GLU A 29 -10.88 -13.21 -20.16
C GLU A 29 -10.24 -14.54 -20.57
N GLU A 30 -8.94 -14.53 -20.90
CA GLU A 30 -8.15 -15.71 -20.56
C GLU A 30 -7.88 -15.64 -19.06
N GLU A 31 -8.84 -16.16 -18.28
CA GLU A 31 -8.52 -16.73 -16.98
C GLU A 31 -7.49 -17.83 -17.25
N ILE A 32 -6.20 -17.49 -17.18
CA ILE A 32 -5.13 -18.47 -17.13
C ILE A 32 -5.39 -19.26 -15.86
N ARG A 33 -6.06 -20.42 -16.02
CA ARG A 33 -6.40 -21.31 -14.93
C ARG A 33 -5.14 -21.80 -14.23
N ASP A 34 -4.94 -21.27 -13.02
CA ASP A 34 -4.27 -21.84 -11.86
C ASP A 34 -3.02 -22.71 -12.15
N THR A 35 -1.90 -22.05 -12.39
CA THR A 35 -0.61 -22.52 -11.84
C THR A 35 -0.16 -21.71 -10.62
N ASN A 36 -0.88 -20.65 -10.26
CA ASN A 36 -0.47 -19.74 -9.20
C ASN A 36 -1.15 -20.05 -7.87
N ASN A 37 -0.40 -19.83 -6.78
CA ASN A 37 -0.82 -20.14 -5.41
C ASN A 37 -1.73 -19.06 -4.79
N PHE A 38 -1.92 -17.92 -5.46
CA PHE A 38 -2.86 -16.89 -5.04
C PHE A 38 -4.28 -17.29 -5.42
N LYS A 39 -5.04 -17.77 -4.44
CA LYS A 39 -6.49 -17.92 -4.62
C LYS A 39 -7.09 -16.55 -4.90
N SER A 40 -8.23 -16.52 -5.61
CA SER A 40 -9.02 -15.31 -5.93
C SER A 40 -9.44 -14.44 -4.73
N THR A 41 -9.12 -14.87 -3.49
CA THR A 41 -9.43 -14.17 -2.24
C THR A 41 -8.20 -13.98 -1.35
N THR A 42 -6.98 -14.06 -1.89
CA THR A 42 -5.75 -13.98 -1.07
C THR A 42 -5.37 -12.51 -0.90
N PRO A 43 -5.57 -11.90 0.29
CA PRO A 43 -5.11 -10.53 0.52
C PRO A 43 -3.59 -10.47 0.48
N VAL A 44 -3.06 -9.47 -0.22
CA VAL A 44 -1.63 -9.15 -0.21
C VAL A 44 -1.44 -7.66 0.01
N ASN A 45 -0.41 -7.32 0.78
CA ASN A 45 -0.15 -5.97 1.27
C ASN A 45 0.91 -5.29 0.40
N ARG A 46 2.10 -4.98 0.92
CA ARG A 46 3.16 -4.32 0.15
C ARG A 46 3.75 -5.28 -0.89
N ILE A 47 4.14 -4.76 -2.04
CA ILE A 47 4.99 -5.47 -3.01
C ILE A 47 6.27 -4.68 -3.23
N LEU A 48 7.40 -5.37 -3.24
CA LEU A 48 8.71 -4.75 -3.47
C LEU A 48 9.58 -5.64 -4.37
N LEU A 49 10.62 -5.04 -4.92
CA LEU A 49 11.71 -5.75 -5.57
C LEU A 49 12.83 -5.97 -4.55
N TYR A 50 13.26 -7.22 -4.39
CA TYR A 50 14.37 -7.61 -3.51
C TYR A 50 15.51 -8.18 -4.36
N ASP A 51 16.71 -7.65 -4.16
CA ASP A 51 17.95 -8.15 -4.77
C ASP A 51 18.86 -8.70 -3.67
N ASP A 52 19.11 -10.02 -3.69
CA ASP A 52 20.04 -10.69 -2.79
C ASP A 52 21.50 -10.68 -3.30
N GLY A 53 21.75 -10.03 -4.44
CA GLY A 53 23.04 -9.94 -5.13
C GLY A 53 23.29 -11.09 -6.11
N LEU A 54 22.43 -12.12 -6.13
CA LEU A 54 22.46 -13.23 -7.08
C LEU A 54 21.21 -13.25 -7.95
N THR A 55 20.06 -12.99 -7.34
CA THR A 55 18.73 -13.09 -7.93
C THR A 55 17.87 -11.92 -7.48
N GLU A 56 17.27 -11.23 -8.43
CA GLU A 56 16.19 -10.28 -8.15
C GLU A 56 14.85 -11.03 -8.07
N SER A 57 14.06 -10.72 -7.06
CA SER A 57 12.77 -11.34 -6.81
C SER A 57 11.71 -10.30 -6.46
N TYR A 58 10.51 -10.45 -7.02
CA TYR A 58 9.33 -9.78 -6.51
C TYR A 58 8.94 -10.44 -5.20
N VAL A 59 8.63 -9.62 -4.20
CA VAL A 59 8.23 -10.11 -2.87
C VAL A 59 6.97 -9.38 -2.44
N THR A 60 5.98 -10.15 -1.98
CA THR A 60 4.78 -9.61 -1.34
C THR A 60 4.42 -10.41 -0.11
N HIS A 61 3.52 -9.89 0.72
CA HIS A 61 3.18 -10.51 2.00
C HIS A 61 1.69 -10.41 2.33
N GLY A 62 1.26 -11.29 3.23
CA GLY A 62 -0.10 -11.36 3.77
C GLY A 62 -0.12 -12.41 4.88
N LYS A 63 -0.81 -13.53 4.67
CA LYS A 63 -0.70 -14.68 5.59
C LYS A 63 0.72 -15.25 5.66
N GLN A 64 1.45 -15.19 4.56
CA GLN A 64 2.83 -15.65 4.46
C GLN A 64 3.62 -14.74 3.53
N LEU A 65 4.93 -14.95 3.47
CA LEU A 65 5.80 -14.25 2.55
C LEU A 65 5.80 -15.00 1.21
N TRP A 66 5.49 -14.28 0.15
CA TRP A 66 5.43 -14.80 -1.21
C TRP A 66 6.52 -14.18 -2.06
N TYR A 67 7.10 -14.95 -2.97
CA TYR A 67 8.11 -14.46 -3.88
C TYR A 67 8.04 -15.11 -5.26
N SER A 68 8.54 -14.39 -6.25
CA SER A 68 8.76 -14.89 -7.60
C SER A 68 10.01 -14.26 -8.19
N THR A 69 10.80 -15.02 -8.95
CA THR A 69 11.99 -14.51 -9.63
C THR A 69 11.61 -13.43 -10.65
N ALA A 70 12.24 -12.26 -10.54
CA ALA A 70 11.90 -11.12 -11.37
C ALA A 70 12.28 -11.36 -12.84
N GLY A 71 11.33 -11.08 -13.76
CA GLY A 71 11.51 -11.27 -15.20
C GLY A 71 11.40 -12.70 -15.70
N SER A 72 10.89 -13.61 -14.88
CA SER A 72 10.43 -14.90 -15.37
C SER A 72 9.02 -14.75 -15.92
N ASP A 73 8.78 -15.19 -17.15
CA ASP A 73 7.51 -14.92 -17.83
C ASP A 73 6.33 -15.69 -17.23
N GLN A 74 6.57 -16.78 -16.46
CA GLN A 74 5.52 -17.61 -15.83
C GLN A 74 6.03 -18.48 -14.64
N ASN A 75 6.78 -17.94 -13.67
CA ASN A 75 7.07 -18.74 -12.46
C ASN A 75 5.90 -18.68 -11.46
N PRO A 76 5.48 -19.83 -10.90
CA PRO A 76 4.52 -19.83 -9.82
C PRO A 76 5.13 -19.13 -8.61
N TRP A 77 4.34 -18.24 -8.01
CA TRP A 77 4.69 -17.63 -6.74
C TRP A 77 4.96 -18.69 -5.69
N SER A 78 6.17 -18.67 -5.16
CA SER A 78 6.62 -19.54 -4.08
C SER A 78 6.36 -18.87 -2.74
N SER A 79 6.21 -19.67 -1.68
CA SER A 79 6.00 -19.17 -0.33
C SER A 79 7.13 -19.57 0.59
N LEU A 80 7.61 -18.64 1.39
CA LEU A 80 8.52 -18.93 2.49
C LEU A 80 7.70 -19.33 3.71
N SER A 81 7.97 -20.53 4.22
CA SER A 81 7.36 -21.01 5.46
C SER A 81 7.93 -20.27 6.66
N LEU A 82 7.07 -19.98 7.62
CA LEU A 82 7.50 -19.45 8.91
C LEU A 82 8.32 -20.52 9.66
N PRO A 83 9.29 -20.11 10.51
CA PRO A 83 10.04 -21.03 11.36
C PRO A 83 9.15 -21.83 12.32
N ASP A 84 9.69 -22.93 12.86
CA ASP A 84 9.01 -23.69 13.91
C ASP A 84 8.68 -22.78 15.11
N GLY A 85 7.48 -22.96 15.67
CA GLY A 85 7.00 -22.18 16.82
C GLY A 85 6.03 -21.05 16.48
N TYR A 86 5.66 -20.91 15.21
CA TYR A 86 4.54 -20.07 14.75
C TYR A 86 3.36 -20.95 14.35
N SER A 87 2.16 -20.49 14.66
CA SER A 87 0.91 -21.17 14.31
C SER A 87 0.55 -21.04 12.83
N ASP A 88 -0.43 -21.83 12.41
CA ASP A 88 -1.04 -21.69 11.07
C ASP A 88 -1.86 -20.40 10.92
N SER A 89 -2.10 -19.64 12.01
CA SER A 89 -2.82 -18.36 12.00
C SER A 89 -1.89 -17.15 11.91
N ALA A 90 -0.58 -17.35 12.07
CA ALA A 90 0.41 -16.29 11.96
C ALA A 90 0.36 -15.59 10.60
N VAL A 91 0.65 -14.29 10.62
CA VAL A 91 0.60 -13.38 9.48
C VAL A 91 1.90 -12.59 9.37
N VAL A 92 2.29 -12.30 8.13
CA VAL A 92 3.40 -11.40 7.84
C VAL A 92 2.83 -9.99 7.67
N ASN A 93 3.09 -9.12 8.64
CA ASN A 93 2.44 -7.80 8.74
C ASN A 93 3.14 -6.72 7.91
N SER A 94 4.45 -6.80 7.75
CA SER A 94 5.23 -5.78 7.06
C SER A 94 6.50 -6.38 6.48
N VAL A 95 6.95 -5.83 5.35
CA VAL A 95 8.23 -6.17 4.71
C VAL A 95 8.97 -4.92 4.30
N ALA A 96 10.30 -4.98 4.35
CA ALA A 96 11.18 -3.92 3.90
C ALA A 96 12.56 -4.48 3.52
N THR A 97 13.19 -3.89 2.52
CA THR A 97 14.59 -4.17 2.19
C THR A 97 15.51 -3.25 2.97
N PHE A 98 16.57 -3.79 3.57
CA PHE A 98 17.59 -3.01 4.26
C PHE A 98 18.98 -3.64 4.11
N GLY A 99 19.87 -2.93 3.42
CA GLY A 99 21.11 -3.52 2.92
C GLY A 99 20.79 -4.65 1.93
N THR A 100 21.45 -5.81 2.08
CA THR A 100 21.20 -7.01 1.24
C THR A 100 20.15 -7.96 1.84
N ARG A 101 19.45 -7.52 2.90
CA ARG A 101 18.49 -8.34 3.63
C ARG A 101 17.08 -7.89 3.36
N LEU A 102 16.20 -8.86 3.17
CA LEU A 102 14.76 -8.65 3.26
C LEU A 102 14.33 -8.90 4.70
N TYR A 103 13.77 -7.88 5.34
CA TYR A 103 13.17 -7.97 6.66
C TYR A 103 11.67 -8.19 6.55
N ALA A 104 11.13 -8.98 7.47
CA ALA A 104 9.71 -9.25 7.60
C ALA A 104 9.30 -9.21 9.08
N THR A 105 8.12 -8.66 9.36
CA THR A 105 7.51 -8.77 10.69
C THR A 105 6.44 -9.84 10.68
N VAL A 106 6.44 -10.69 11.71
CA VAL A 106 5.49 -11.78 11.87
C VAL A 106 4.71 -11.56 13.15
N ALA A 107 3.39 -11.66 13.07
CA ALA A 107 2.48 -11.61 14.19
C ALA A 107 1.69 -12.93 14.25
N ASP A 108 1.70 -13.57 15.40
CA ASP A 108 0.95 -14.77 15.71
C ASP A 108 -0.05 -14.44 16.82
N GLY A 109 -1.34 -14.58 16.54
CA GLY A 109 -2.42 -14.26 17.47
C GLY A 109 -2.85 -15.42 18.37
N ASP A 110 -2.22 -16.59 18.27
CA ASP A 110 -2.60 -17.77 19.05
C ASP A 110 -2.16 -17.64 20.53
N SER A 111 -2.27 -18.72 21.33
CA SER A 111 -2.26 -18.71 22.80
C SER A 111 -1.05 -18.09 23.50
N ASP A 112 0.08 -17.94 22.80
CA ASP A 112 1.31 -17.30 23.33
C ASP A 112 1.55 -15.90 22.74
N SER A 113 0.63 -15.47 21.85
CA SER A 113 0.62 -14.28 21.01
C SER A 113 2.00 -13.64 20.81
N LYS A 114 2.67 -14.00 19.72
CA LYS A 114 4.09 -13.71 19.47
C LYS A 114 4.25 -12.75 18.30
N SER A 115 5.07 -11.73 18.47
CA SER A 115 5.50 -10.85 17.39
C SER A 115 7.00 -10.89 17.22
N ALA A 116 7.49 -10.91 15.99
CA ALA A 116 8.91 -11.03 15.71
C ALA A 116 9.35 -10.21 14.51
N LEU A 117 10.61 -9.79 14.59
CA LEU A 117 11.37 -9.31 13.45
C LEU A 117 12.20 -10.47 12.90
N MET A 118 12.08 -10.73 11.61
CA MET A 118 12.84 -11.75 10.88
C MET A 118 13.55 -11.15 9.68
N TYR A 119 14.53 -11.88 9.15
CA TYR A 119 15.16 -11.56 7.87
C TYR A 119 15.49 -12.80 7.06
N VAL A 120 15.70 -12.61 5.76
CA VAL A 120 16.40 -13.55 4.86
C VAL A 120 17.57 -12.85 4.19
N GLU A 121 18.64 -13.60 3.92
CA GLU A 121 19.82 -13.13 3.18
C GLU A 121 19.77 -13.54 1.70
N SER A 122 19.03 -14.61 1.38
CA SER A 122 18.64 -15.01 0.03
C SER A 122 17.19 -15.48 0.05
N ILE A 123 16.46 -15.25 -1.03
CA ILE A 123 15.01 -15.53 -1.06
C ILE A 123 14.69 -17.03 -0.97
N ASP A 124 15.65 -17.90 -1.30
CA ASP A 124 15.50 -19.35 -1.21
C ASP A 124 15.91 -19.92 0.17
N ASP A 125 16.37 -19.06 1.09
CA ASP A 125 16.74 -19.46 2.45
C ASP A 125 15.56 -19.40 3.43
N SER A 126 15.74 -19.98 4.62
CA SER A 126 14.76 -19.89 5.71
C SER A 126 14.76 -18.52 6.37
N LEU A 127 13.58 -18.02 6.75
CA LEU A 127 13.42 -16.87 7.65
C LEU A 127 14.21 -17.09 8.95
N THR A 128 15.09 -16.14 9.26
CA THR A 128 15.88 -16.13 10.49
C THR A 128 15.32 -15.08 11.45
N GLU A 129 14.93 -15.52 12.65
CA GLU A 129 14.46 -14.62 13.70
C GLU A 129 15.61 -13.72 14.19
N VAL A 130 15.39 -12.41 14.21
CA VAL A 130 16.28 -11.45 14.86
C VAL A 130 15.96 -11.43 16.35
N PHE A 131 14.70 -11.15 16.68
CA PHE A 131 14.16 -11.19 18.03
C PHE A 131 12.65 -11.41 17.97
N SER A 132 12.07 -11.78 19.10
CA SER A 132 10.62 -11.87 19.27
C SER A 132 10.17 -11.36 20.63
N ASP A 133 9.01 -10.75 20.67
CA ASP A 133 8.25 -10.43 21.88
C ASP A 133 7.03 -11.34 21.98
N THR A 134 6.76 -11.84 23.18
CA THR A 134 5.54 -12.61 23.49
C THR A 134 4.60 -11.76 24.32
N SER A 135 3.30 -12.04 24.20
CA SER A 135 2.30 -11.34 24.99
C SER A 135 2.58 -11.45 26.48
N ARG A 136 2.21 -10.39 27.20
CA ARG A 136 2.39 -10.31 28.65
C ARG A 136 1.02 -10.19 29.30
N GLU A 137 0.74 -11.05 30.28
CA GLU A 137 -0.39 -10.84 31.18
C GLU A 137 -0.13 -9.58 32.01
N GLY A 138 -1.09 -8.68 32.02
CA GLY A 138 -1.07 -7.49 32.87
C GLY A 138 -1.10 -7.84 34.36
N SER A 139 -0.88 -6.84 35.21
CA SER A 139 -1.05 -7.01 36.66
C SER A 139 -2.51 -7.32 37.06
N ASP A 140 -3.46 -6.94 36.20
CA ASP A 140 -4.87 -7.29 36.30
C ASP A 140 -5.12 -8.54 35.44
N SER A 141 -5.82 -9.54 36.01
CA SER A 141 -5.87 -10.92 35.52
C SER A 141 -6.54 -11.14 34.15
N ASP A 142 -7.05 -10.08 33.53
CA ASP A 142 -7.79 -10.11 32.28
C ASP A 142 -7.10 -9.32 31.15
N ASP A 143 -6.08 -8.51 31.45
CA ASP A 143 -5.41 -7.65 30.49
C ASP A 143 -4.28 -8.39 29.74
N TYR A 144 -4.31 -8.31 28.41
CA TYR A 144 -3.32 -8.92 27.51
C TYR A 144 -2.63 -7.86 26.66
N TYR A 145 -1.31 -7.77 26.78
CA TYR A 145 -0.49 -6.87 25.97
C TYR A 145 0.12 -7.64 24.79
N PHE A 146 0.07 -7.07 23.59
CA PHE A 146 0.70 -7.63 22.41
C PHE A 146 1.29 -6.54 21.52
N TYR A 147 2.51 -6.78 21.04
CA TYR A 147 3.26 -5.82 20.23
C TYR A 147 2.99 -6.04 18.75
N GLU A 148 2.80 -4.97 17.99
CA GLU A 148 2.73 -4.95 16.53
C GLU A 148 3.97 -4.25 15.98
N LEU A 149 4.63 -4.85 14.98
CA LEU A 149 5.82 -4.29 14.34
C LEU A 149 5.54 -3.92 12.88
N SER A 150 5.89 -2.68 12.50
CA SER A 150 5.79 -2.15 11.13
C SER A 150 7.14 -1.65 10.62
N LEU A 151 7.44 -1.90 9.35
CA LEU A 151 8.72 -1.59 8.72
C LEU A 151 8.56 -0.50 7.64
N PHE A 152 9.48 0.46 7.66
CA PHE A 152 9.56 1.52 6.65
C PHE A 152 11.01 1.69 6.21
N SER A 153 11.32 1.21 5.01
CA SER A 153 12.62 1.43 4.37
C SER A 153 12.69 2.86 3.81
N VAL A 154 13.78 3.55 4.12
CA VAL A 154 14.16 4.83 3.52
C VAL A 154 15.56 4.71 2.92
N ASN A 155 15.97 5.67 2.08
CA ASN A 155 17.22 5.58 1.32
C ASN A 155 18.47 5.29 2.17
N ASP A 156 18.52 5.78 3.43
CA ASP A 156 19.69 5.63 4.30
C ASP A 156 19.42 4.86 5.60
N GLY A 157 18.31 4.13 5.67
CA GLY A 157 18.00 3.42 6.89
C GLY A 157 16.69 2.62 6.88
N LEU A 158 16.45 1.98 8.01
CA LEU A 158 15.24 1.25 8.30
C LEU A 158 14.59 1.83 9.56
N TYR A 159 13.35 2.27 9.41
CA TYR A 159 12.49 2.57 10.54
C TYR A 159 11.71 1.33 10.95
N ILE A 160 11.63 1.10 12.26
CA ILE A 160 10.83 0.03 12.87
C ILE A 160 9.90 0.69 13.89
N SER A 161 8.59 0.63 13.64
CA SER A 161 7.58 1.05 14.62
C SER A 161 7.20 -0.16 15.46
N ARG A 162 7.21 -0.01 16.78
CA ARG A 162 6.71 -0.99 17.75
C ARG A 162 5.51 -0.40 18.48
N THR A 163 4.35 -0.99 18.29
CA THR A 163 3.10 -0.54 18.88
C THR A 163 2.61 -1.56 19.90
N ASN A 164 2.53 -1.18 21.17
CA ASN A 164 1.95 -1.98 22.24
C ASN A 164 0.43 -1.80 22.26
N ARG A 165 -0.29 -2.90 22.12
CA ARG A 165 -1.75 -2.93 22.16
C ARG A 165 -2.22 -3.71 23.38
N LEU A 166 -3.27 -3.22 24.02
CA LEU A 166 -3.95 -3.85 25.14
C LEU A 166 -5.31 -4.41 24.71
N TRP A 167 -5.52 -5.69 24.99
CA TRP A 167 -6.82 -6.34 24.92
C TRP A 167 -7.33 -6.61 26.32
N SER A 168 -8.57 -6.21 26.59
CA SER A 168 -9.23 -6.43 27.87
C SER A 168 -9.55 -7.89 28.19
N THR A 169 -9.50 -8.76 27.17
CA THR A 169 -9.51 -10.23 27.27
C THR A 169 -8.87 -10.81 26.01
N GLN A 170 -8.31 -12.02 26.08
CA GLN A 170 -7.77 -12.74 24.91
C GLN A 170 -8.79 -12.97 23.78
N SER A 171 -10.10 -12.88 24.08
CA SER A 171 -11.20 -13.02 23.12
C SER A 171 -11.76 -11.71 22.59
N SER A 172 -11.25 -10.55 23.03
CA SER A 172 -11.76 -9.25 22.61
C SER A 172 -11.45 -9.01 21.13
N SER A 173 -12.44 -8.53 20.37
CA SER A 173 -12.24 -8.06 18.99
C SER A 173 -11.59 -6.67 18.93
N ASN A 174 -11.51 -5.98 20.07
CA ASN A 174 -11.07 -4.59 20.16
C ASN A 174 -9.85 -4.50 21.08
N SER A 175 -8.88 -3.71 20.67
CA SER A 175 -7.67 -3.37 21.44
C SER A 175 -7.56 -1.85 21.61
N SER A 176 -7.07 -1.37 22.74
CA SER A 176 -6.51 -0.02 22.84
C SER A 176 -5.03 -0.04 22.44
N ILE A 177 -4.54 1.09 21.96
CA ILE A 177 -3.09 1.30 21.86
C ILE A 177 -2.66 1.91 23.18
N GLU A 178 -1.54 1.44 23.71
CA GLU A 178 -1.00 1.93 24.99
C GLU A 178 0.26 2.76 24.77
N GLU A 179 1.10 2.33 23.83
CA GLU A 179 2.40 2.95 23.56
C GLU A 179 2.82 2.65 22.13
N THR A 180 3.48 3.60 21.47
CA THR A 180 4.17 3.35 20.19
C THR A 180 5.56 3.97 20.26
N GLU A 181 6.56 3.17 19.93
CA GLU A 181 7.95 3.56 19.82
C GLU A 181 8.40 3.46 18.37
N LEU A 182 9.26 4.38 17.95
CA LEU A 182 9.86 4.39 16.62
C LEU A 182 11.37 4.26 16.75
N TYR A 183 11.96 3.29 16.06
CA TYR A 183 13.41 3.06 16.04
C TYR A 183 13.95 3.33 14.65
N TYR A 184 15.16 3.89 14.55
CA TYR A 184 15.83 4.14 13.28
C TYR A 184 17.21 3.49 13.24
N TYR A 185 17.42 2.63 12.26
CA TYR A 185 18.69 1.97 11.99
C TYR A 185 19.34 2.55 10.73
N PRO A 186 20.46 3.28 10.83
CA PRO A 186 21.15 3.80 9.67
C PRO A 186 21.81 2.67 8.85
N SER A 187 21.96 2.87 7.54
CA SER A 187 22.64 1.94 6.64
C SER A 187 23.96 1.41 7.21
N GLY A 188 24.07 0.08 7.31
CA GLY A 188 25.23 -0.63 7.86
C GLY A 188 25.16 -0.94 9.36
N ASP A 189 24.11 -0.47 10.05
CA ASP A 189 23.83 -0.80 11.45
C ASP A 189 22.56 -1.65 11.53
N TYR A 190 22.71 -2.95 11.75
CA TYR A 190 21.59 -3.90 11.69
C TYR A 190 20.91 -4.03 13.07
N PRO A 191 19.58 -4.24 13.10
CA PRO A 191 18.85 -4.54 14.34
C PRO A 191 19.52 -5.69 15.12
N PRO A 192 19.82 -5.49 16.42
CA PRO A 192 20.56 -6.49 17.19
C PRO A 192 19.64 -7.65 17.61
N SER A 193 20.23 -8.84 17.76
CA SER A 193 19.48 -10.05 18.14
C SER A 193 18.95 -10.04 19.58
N SER A 194 19.30 -9.03 20.37
CA SER A 194 18.83 -8.85 21.75
C SER A 194 17.51 -8.09 21.86
N GLY A 195 16.94 -7.63 20.73
CA GLY A 195 15.76 -6.75 20.70
C GLY A 195 16.11 -5.34 20.24
N LEU A 196 15.11 -4.48 20.09
CA LEU A 196 15.31 -3.08 19.72
C LEU A 196 16.00 -2.31 20.87
N ASP A 197 17.05 -1.55 20.56
CA ASP A 197 17.85 -0.78 21.53
C ASP A 197 17.37 0.66 21.63
N ASP A 198 17.32 1.19 22.85
CA ASP A 198 16.97 2.59 23.15
C ASP A 198 17.95 3.59 22.49
N SER A 199 19.18 3.18 22.15
CA SER A 199 20.12 4.04 21.41
C SER A 199 19.64 4.43 20.01
N HIS A 200 18.67 3.71 19.46
CA HIS A 200 18.07 3.95 18.15
C HIS A 200 16.66 4.53 18.24
N LEU A 201 16.18 4.85 19.46
CA LEU A 201 14.85 5.41 19.68
C LEU A 201 14.76 6.81 19.09
N VAL A 202 13.69 7.05 18.34
CA VAL A 202 13.35 8.31 17.69
C VAL A 202 12.31 9.04 18.52
N SER A 203 12.61 10.28 18.90
CA SER A 203 11.63 11.14 19.57
C SER A 203 10.77 11.89 18.55
N ILE A 204 9.48 12.01 18.83
CA ILE A 204 8.54 12.76 18.00
C ILE A 204 8.10 13.97 18.82
N SER A 205 8.59 15.15 18.45
CA SER A 205 8.30 16.40 19.18
C SER A 205 7.04 17.08 18.65
N GLY A 206 6.26 17.67 19.56
CA GLY A 206 5.02 18.38 19.21
C GLY A 206 3.76 17.53 19.29
N MET A 207 3.87 16.26 19.70
CA MET A 207 2.74 15.45 20.15
C MET A 207 2.32 15.92 21.55
N THR A 208 1.05 16.27 21.73
CA THR A 208 0.51 16.66 23.04
C THR A 208 -0.05 15.47 23.81
N ASP A 209 -0.49 14.41 23.10
CA ASP A 209 -1.12 13.24 23.68
C ASP A 209 -0.52 11.94 23.09
N GLU A 210 -0.01 11.07 23.96
CA GLU A 210 0.18 9.64 23.67
C GLU A 210 -1.11 8.90 24.04
N PRO A 211 -1.48 7.82 23.34
CA PRO A 211 -0.71 7.07 22.34
C PRO A 211 -0.98 7.46 20.88
N PHE A 212 -0.11 7.02 19.96
CA PHE A 212 -0.25 7.24 18.50
C PHE A 212 0.12 6.01 17.68
N ILE A 213 -0.17 6.02 16.37
CA ILE A 213 0.29 5.00 15.39
C ILE A 213 1.02 5.69 14.24
N ILE A 214 2.13 5.10 13.79
CA ILE A 214 2.84 5.48 12.57
C ILE A 214 2.13 4.87 11.35
N LYS A 215 1.70 5.72 10.41
CA LYS A 215 1.02 5.29 9.18
C LYS A 215 1.98 5.09 8.03
N ASP A 216 2.86 6.06 7.80
CA ASP A 216 3.74 6.05 6.64
C ASP A 216 4.96 6.92 6.86
N ILE A 217 6.07 6.55 6.22
CA ILE A 217 7.33 7.31 6.26
C ILE A 217 7.92 7.30 4.85
N VAL A 218 8.29 8.48 4.35
CA VAL A 218 8.98 8.64 3.07
C VAL A 218 10.17 9.57 3.22
N SER A 219 11.24 9.30 2.46
CA SER A 219 12.45 10.14 2.38
C SER A 219 12.57 10.73 0.99
N THR A 220 12.98 12.00 0.91
CA THR A 220 13.20 12.68 -0.39
C THR A 220 14.57 12.40 -1.03
N GLY A 221 15.34 11.47 -0.47
CA GLY A 221 16.71 11.20 -0.91
C GLY A 221 17.66 11.15 0.26
N ALA A 222 18.93 10.89 -0.04
CA ALA A 222 19.96 10.83 0.97
C ALA A 222 20.04 12.16 1.73
N ALA A 223 20.48 13.26 1.11
CA ALA A 223 20.51 14.56 1.79
C ALA A 223 19.15 15.26 2.02
N GLY A 224 18.05 14.51 1.95
CA GLY A 224 16.69 15.01 1.87
C GLY A 224 15.98 15.19 3.21
N ASP A 225 14.72 15.58 3.09
CA ASP A 225 13.78 15.61 4.19
C ASP A 225 13.15 14.23 4.38
N ILE A 226 12.76 13.93 5.62
CA ILE A 226 11.96 12.74 5.95
C ILE A 226 10.60 13.22 6.42
N PHE A 227 9.57 12.67 5.79
CA PHE A 227 8.17 12.93 6.11
C PHE A 227 7.57 11.71 6.78
N LEU A 228 6.76 11.96 7.81
CA LEU A 228 6.11 10.95 8.63
C LEU A 228 4.63 11.32 8.79
N ILE A 229 3.73 10.36 8.59
CA ILE A 229 2.34 10.46 9.04
C ILE A 229 2.17 9.64 10.30
N LEU A 230 1.57 10.24 11.33
CA LEU A 230 1.09 9.53 12.50
C LEU A 230 -0.38 9.85 12.78
N ASN A 231 -1.06 9.02 13.54
CA ASN A 231 -2.43 9.23 14.00
C ASN A 231 -2.44 9.26 15.53
N GLU A 232 -2.96 10.32 16.16
CA GLU A 232 -3.22 10.31 17.60
C GLU A 232 -4.38 9.35 17.88
N THR A 233 -4.22 8.48 18.88
CA THR A 233 -5.13 7.36 19.11
C THR A 233 -5.71 7.39 20.52
N GLY A 234 -7.04 7.39 20.62
CA GLY A 234 -7.78 7.15 21.88
C GLY A 234 -8.39 5.74 21.90
N SER A 235 -9.24 5.44 22.90
CA SER A 235 -9.85 4.12 23.13
C SER A 235 -10.76 3.56 22.01
N ASP A 236 -10.87 4.25 20.88
CA ASP A 236 -11.65 3.87 19.68
C ASP A 236 -10.90 4.27 18.39
N ALA A 237 -9.57 4.16 18.41
CA ALA A 237 -8.73 4.63 17.32
C ALA A 237 -8.97 3.85 16.01
N ASP A 238 -9.70 4.50 15.11
CA ASP A 238 -9.86 4.07 13.74
C ASP A 238 -8.53 4.23 13.00
N SER A 239 -7.95 3.13 12.49
CA SER A 239 -6.75 3.19 11.63
C SER A 239 -6.98 4.01 10.35
N TYR A 240 -8.24 4.28 10.01
CA TYR A 240 -8.68 5.06 8.87
C TYR A 240 -8.85 6.55 9.21
N ASN A 241 -8.71 6.94 10.49
CA ASN A 241 -8.77 8.33 10.92
C ASN A 241 -7.58 9.16 10.44
N ALA A 242 -7.90 10.42 10.23
CA ALA A 242 -7.01 11.54 10.02
C ALA A 242 -5.63 11.47 10.71
N GLY A 243 -4.52 11.33 9.95
CA GLY A 243 -3.16 11.47 10.50
C GLY A 243 -2.60 12.89 10.40
N MET A 244 -1.64 13.23 11.25
CA MET A 244 -0.84 14.47 11.22
C MET A 244 0.47 14.24 10.47
N LEU A 245 0.91 15.24 9.69
CA LEU A 245 2.17 15.24 8.97
C LEU A 245 3.29 15.82 9.83
N PHE A 246 4.43 15.15 9.82
CA PHE A 246 5.65 15.57 10.48
C PHE A 246 6.80 15.56 9.49
N LYS A 247 7.77 16.46 9.71
CA LYS A 247 8.98 16.57 8.89
C LYS A 247 10.22 16.68 9.77
N THR A 248 11.33 16.17 9.26
CA THR A 248 12.68 16.48 9.76
C THR A 248 13.66 16.71 8.61
N SER A 249 14.65 17.58 8.83
CA SER A 249 15.71 17.91 7.86
C SER A 249 17.07 17.41 8.39
N TRP A 250 17.87 16.86 7.48
CA TRP A 250 18.99 15.94 7.71
C TRP A 250 20.14 16.41 8.63
N SER A 251 19.93 16.43 9.95
CA SER A 251 21.06 16.46 10.90
C SER A 251 20.85 15.69 12.21
N THR A 252 19.67 15.12 12.48
CA THR A 252 19.46 14.04 13.46
C THR A 252 18.04 13.46 13.28
N PRO A 253 17.87 12.14 13.05
CA PRO A 253 16.57 11.46 13.00
C PRO A 253 15.79 11.49 14.33
N GLU A 254 16.40 12.02 15.40
CA GLU A 254 15.93 11.98 16.79
C GLU A 254 14.71 12.87 17.07
N THR A 255 14.36 13.78 16.16
CA THR A 255 13.21 14.68 16.32
C THR A 255 12.49 14.95 15.02
N PHE A 256 11.20 14.60 15.00
CA PHE A 256 10.21 15.10 14.07
C PHE A 256 9.52 16.34 14.63
N SER A 257 9.16 17.31 13.76
CA SER A 257 8.31 18.45 14.12
C SER A 257 7.05 18.48 13.26
N SER A 258 5.91 18.82 13.85
CA SER A 258 4.63 18.90 13.15
C SER A 258 4.70 19.88 11.99
N GLU A 259 4.41 19.42 10.79
CA GLU A 259 4.26 20.29 9.63
C GLU A 259 2.79 20.47 9.26
N MET A 260 2.46 21.75 9.08
CA MET A 260 1.43 22.23 8.18
C MET A 260 0.00 22.35 8.74
N THR A 261 -0.28 23.52 9.31
CA THR A 261 -1.54 24.23 9.03
C THR A 261 -1.45 24.85 7.64
N ILE A 262 -2.24 24.38 6.67
CA ILE A 262 -2.34 25.04 5.36
C ILE A 262 -3.33 26.19 5.48
N THR A 263 -2.92 27.40 5.12
CA THR A 263 -3.82 28.56 5.11
C THR A 263 -4.16 28.90 3.67
N VAL A 264 -5.41 28.62 3.27
CA VAL A 264 -5.96 28.98 1.97
C VAL A 264 -6.92 30.15 2.16
N ASP A 265 -6.70 31.25 1.46
CA ASP A 265 -7.56 32.45 1.50
C ASP A 265 -7.93 32.90 2.93
N SER A 266 -6.92 32.97 3.82
CA SER A 266 -7.05 33.33 5.25
C SER A 266 -7.84 32.35 6.14
N THR A 267 -8.20 31.18 5.61
CA THR A 267 -8.76 30.06 6.37
C THR A 267 -7.68 29.02 6.62
N THR A 268 -7.39 28.74 7.87
CA THR A 268 -6.54 27.60 8.23
C THR A 268 -7.35 26.32 8.08
N ILE A 269 -7.02 25.51 7.08
CA ILE A 269 -7.60 24.18 6.89
C ILE A 269 -6.68 23.18 7.59
N THR A 270 -7.26 22.38 8.47
CA THR A 270 -6.57 21.24 9.07
C THR A 270 -6.77 20.05 8.15
N TYR A 271 -5.72 19.69 7.42
CA TYR A 271 -5.73 18.48 6.62
C TYR A 271 -5.32 17.29 7.47
N SER A 272 -5.77 16.13 7.05
CA SER A 272 -5.35 14.89 7.67
C SER A 272 -4.91 13.88 6.63
N PHE A 273 -3.85 13.14 6.92
CA PHE A 273 -3.07 12.42 5.94
C PHE A 273 -3.17 10.90 6.13
N ASN A 274 -3.11 10.15 5.03
CA ASN A 274 -3.17 8.69 5.04
C ASN A 274 -1.98 7.99 4.37
N ARG A 275 -1.44 8.57 3.29
CA ARG A 275 -0.37 7.98 2.48
C ARG A 275 0.58 9.07 2.01
N LEU A 276 1.87 8.76 2.00
CA LEU A 276 2.93 9.60 1.44
C LEU A 276 3.56 8.91 0.23
N TYR A 277 3.98 9.70 -0.76
CA TYR A 277 4.84 9.22 -1.83
C TYR A 277 5.72 10.35 -2.35
N TYR A 278 7.01 10.08 -2.52
CA TYR A 278 7.94 11.05 -3.09
C TYR A 278 8.35 10.62 -4.50
N ALA A 279 7.96 11.39 -5.50
CA ALA A 279 8.40 11.17 -6.88
C ALA A 279 9.66 12.01 -7.12
N SER A 280 10.82 11.37 -7.03
CA SER A 280 12.13 12.03 -7.11
C SER A 280 12.36 12.75 -8.43
N ASP A 281 11.87 12.18 -9.53
CA ASP A 281 12.08 12.72 -10.88
C ASP A 281 11.37 14.05 -11.08
N TYR A 282 10.34 14.31 -10.27
CA TYR A 282 9.58 15.55 -10.26
C TYR A 282 9.91 16.46 -9.08
N GLY A 283 10.67 15.99 -8.08
CA GLY A 283 10.89 16.74 -6.84
C GLY A 283 9.59 16.91 -6.03
N ALA A 284 8.76 15.87 -6.01
CA ALA A 284 7.34 15.93 -5.68
C ALA A 284 6.96 15.12 -4.44
N LEU A 285 6.26 15.71 -3.47
CA LEU A 285 5.61 14.94 -2.40
C LEU A 285 4.11 14.83 -2.62
N PHE A 286 3.62 13.63 -2.92
CA PHE A 286 2.20 13.29 -3.04
C PHE A 286 1.63 12.88 -1.68
N LEU A 287 0.49 13.47 -1.32
CA LEU A 287 -0.16 13.30 -0.01
C LEU A 287 -1.63 12.93 -0.19
N SER A 288 -2.06 11.76 0.29
CA SER A 288 -3.51 11.46 0.36
C SER A 288 -4.12 12.13 1.58
N THR A 289 -5.18 12.93 1.39
CA THR A 289 -5.82 13.70 2.48
C THR A 289 -7.29 13.31 2.78
N ARG A 290 -7.76 13.65 3.99
CA ARG A 290 -9.16 13.53 4.48
C ARG A 290 -9.52 14.82 5.21
N THR A 291 -10.67 15.41 4.91
CA THR A 291 -11.20 16.61 5.61
C THR A 291 -12.71 16.44 5.82
N ASP A 292 -13.18 16.50 7.07
CA ASP A 292 -14.61 16.50 7.48
C ASP A 292 -15.58 15.69 6.59
N GLY A 293 -15.38 14.36 6.54
CA GLY A 293 -16.27 13.44 5.82
C GLY A 293 -16.16 13.49 4.29
N SER A 294 -15.25 14.31 3.75
CA SER A 294 -14.89 14.36 2.34
C SER A 294 -13.44 13.91 2.16
N TYR A 295 -13.19 13.01 1.22
CA TYR A 295 -11.83 12.64 0.85
C TYR A 295 -11.34 13.58 -0.23
N HIS A 296 -10.26 14.29 0.08
CA HIS A 296 -9.73 15.35 -0.74
C HIS A 296 -8.50 14.88 -1.52
N PRO A 297 -8.30 15.46 -2.70
CA PRO A 297 -7.25 15.10 -3.64
C PRO A 297 -5.84 15.25 -3.07
N ILE A 298 -4.92 14.67 -3.83
CA ILE A 298 -3.48 14.67 -3.64
C ILE A 298 -2.97 16.08 -3.44
N LEU A 299 -2.31 16.32 -2.32
CA LEU A 299 -1.50 17.53 -2.17
C LEU A 299 -0.08 17.23 -2.65
N TYR A 300 0.42 18.07 -3.56
CA TYR A 300 1.80 18.11 -4.04
C TYR A 300 2.53 19.26 -3.34
N THR A 301 3.74 19.07 -2.81
CA THR A 301 4.62 20.16 -2.37
C THR A 301 5.97 20.16 -3.09
N PHE A 302 6.39 21.34 -3.56
CA PHE A 302 7.74 21.67 -4.03
C PHE A 302 8.51 22.46 -2.94
N ASP A 303 9.83 22.58 -3.07
CA ASP A 303 10.67 23.53 -2.32
C ASP A 303 10.21 25.00 -2.43
N ASP A 304 9.38 25.34 -3.42
CA ASP A 304 8.85 26.70 -3.65
C ASP A 304 7.44 26.95 -3.07
N GLY A 305 6.83 25.97 -2.39
CA GLY A 305 5.61 26.15 -1.61
C GLY A 305 4.30 26.17 -2.41
N ALA A 306 4.31 25.73 -3.69
CA ALA A 306 3.06 25.48 -4.41
C ALA A 306 2.31 24.29 -3.78
N SER A 307 1.00 24.47 -3.52
CA SER A 307 0.08 23.43 -3.05
C SER A 307 -1.00 23.21 -4.09
N TRP A 308 -1.26 21.94 -4.41
CA TRP A 308 -2.33 21.53 -5.33
C TRP A 308 -3.57 21.11 -4.52
N GLU A 309 -4.73 21.64 -4.90
CA GLU A 309 -6.05 21.15 -4.50
C GLU A 309 -6.78 20.80 -5.81
N SER A 310 -7.28 19.57 -5.99
CA SER A 310 -8.06 19.27 -7.20
C SER A 310 -9.28 20.18 -7.28
N LEU A 311 -9.47 20.72 -8.48
CA LEU A 311 -10.61 21.56 -8.79
C LEU A 311 -11.91 20.74 -8.69
N THR A 312 -12.87 21.34 -8.01
CA THR A 312 -14.26 20.89 -7.79
C THR A 312 -14.84 20.08 -8.96
N GLY A 313 -15.26 18.84 -8.72
CA GLY A 313 -15.92 18.08 -9.79
C GLY A 313 -16.29 16.62 -9.59
N SER A 314 -15.90 15.91 -8.54
CA SER A 314 -16.56 14.66 -8.08
C SER A 314 -15.96 14.20 -6.75
N SER A 315 -16.80 13.55 -5.96
CA SER A 315 -16.73 13.34 -4.52
C SER A 315 -15.93 12.10 -4.08
N ASN A 316 -15.15 12.24 -3.00
CA ASN A 316 -14.77 11.17 -2.06
C ASN A 316 -13.87 10.03 -2.58
N ILE A 317 -12.75 10.33 -3.25
CA ILE A 317 -11.72 9.32 -3.58
C ILE A 317 -10.63 9.31 -2.50
N GLN A 318 -10.36 8.14 -1.90
CA GLN A 318 -9.21 7.95 -1.02
C GLN A 318 -8.11 7.21 -1.78
N PHE A 319 -6.91 7.81 -1.82
CA PHE A 319 -5.73 7.18 -2.39
C PHE A 319 -4.97 6.39 -1.32
N SER A 320 -4.56 5.18 -1.67
CA SER A 320 -3.88 4.23 -0.77
C SER A 320 -2.47 3.88 -1.23
N ALA A 321 -2.15 4.08 -2.50
CA ALA A 321 -0.84 3.81 -3.07
C ALA A 321 -0.51 4.81 -4.17
N PHE A 322 0.77 5.06 -4.38
CA PHE A 322 1.25 5.87 -5.49
C PHE A 322 2.50 5.25 -6.07
N GLN A 323 2.70 5.38 -7.38
CA GLN A 323 3.90 4.93 -8.06
C GLN A 323 4.14 5.75 -9.32
N ASP A 324 5.35 6.29 -9.46
CA ASP A 324 5.82 6.88 -10.70
C ASP A 324 6.10 5.80 -11.74
N ILE A 325 5.46 5.91 -12.90
CA ILE A 325 5.57 4.99 -14.03
C ILE A 325 6.02 5.70 -15.31
N SER A 326 6.60 6.89 -15.18
CA SER A 326 6.99 7.75 -16.31
C SER A 326 8.10 7.17 -17.17
N GLY A 327 8.71 6.07 -16.72
CA GLY A 327 9.64 5.29 -17.53
C GLY A 327 8.99 4.36 -18.56
N ILE A 328 7.67 4.16 -18.54
CA ILE A 328 6.98 3.19 -19.43
C ILE A 328 6.95 3.70 -20.87
N ASP A 329 6.56 4.96 -21.05
CA ASP A 329 6.70 5.65 -22.33
C ASP A 329 7.43 6.98 -22.11
N SER A 330 8.52 7.16 -22.85
CA SER A 330 9.31 8.40 -22.93
C SER A 330 8.50 9.67 -23.23
N SER A 331 7.26 9.54 -23.70
CA SER A 331 6.38 10.64 -24.07
C SER A 331 5.40 11.06 -22.97
N THR A 332 5.25 10.27 -21.89
CA THR A 332 4.27 10.51 -20.83
C THR A 332 4.90 10.48 -19.44
N ASN A 333 4.69 11.55 -18.68
CA ASN A 333 5.04 11.62 -17.27
C ASN A 333 3.81 11.20 -16.46
N ILE A 334 3.76 9.99 -15.89
CA ILE A 334 2.55 9.46 -15.24
C ILE A 334 2.84 8.96 -13.83
N ILE A 335 2.02 9.39 -12.88
CA ILE A 335 1.92 8.79 -11.55
C ILE A 335 0.65 7.93 -11.49
N LEU A 336 0.80 6.65 -11.17
CA LEU A 336 -0.34 5.83 -10.77
C LEU A 336 -0.73 6.14 -9.34
N ALA A 337 -2.03 6.29 -9.10
CA ALA A 337 -2.62 6.50 -7.79
C ALA A 337 -3.67 5.42 -7.52
N GLY A 338 -3.32 4.44 -6.70
CA GLY A 338 -4.20 3.36 -6.26
C GLY A 338 -5.28 3.88 -5.32
N THR A 339 -6.48 3.33 -5.44
CA THR A 339 -7.65 3.76 -4.68
C THR A 339 -8.03 2.74 -3.62
N ARG A 340 -8.65 3.25 -2.55
CA ARG A 340 -9.28 2.43 -1.52
C ARG A 340 -10.77 2.29 -1.80
N ALA A 341 -11.27 1.05 -1.80
CA ALA A 341 -12.67 0.75 -1.62
C ALA A 341 -12.98 0.79 -0.10
N ASP A 342 -13.78 1.76 0.37
CA ASP A 342 -14.03 1.90 1.81
C ASP A 342 -15.51 2.11 2.16
N VAL A 343 -15.84 1.76 3.41
CA VAL A 343 -17.09 2.09 4.08
C VAL A 343 -16.86 3.41 4.79
N ILE A 344 -17.48 4.49 4.30
CA ILE A 344 -17.48 5.77 5.04
C ILE A 344 -18.14 5.52 6.40
N GLU A 345 -17.46 5.82 7.51
CA GLU A 345 -18.02 5.58 8.84
C GLU A 345 -19.35 6.34 9.04
N GLY A 346 -20.41 5.63 9.47
CA GLY A 346 -21.77 6.17 9.59
C GLY A 346 -22.58 6.27 8.29
N SER A 347 -21.99 5.87 7.15
CA SER A 347 -22.63 5.77 5.84
C SER A 347 -23.11 4.34 5.58
N SER A 348 -24.30 4.18 4.99
CA SER A 348 -24.77 2.92 4.41
C SER A 348 -24.30 2.70 2.96
N THR A 349 -23.53 3.66 2.45
CA THR A 349 -22.97 3.68 1.09
C THR A 349 -21.54 3.16 1.14
N TYR A 350 -21.32 2.02 0.50
CA TYR A 350 -20.01 1.47 0.17
C TYR A 350 -19.42 2.30 -0.98
N TYR A 351 -18.18 2.78 -0.81
CA TYR A 351 -17.43 3.26 -1.97
C TYR A 351 -16.86 2.03 -2.68
N THR A 352 -17.35 1.75 -3.88
CA THR A 352 -16.64 0.87 -4.81
C THR A 352 -15.35 1.60 -5.17
N GLY A 353 -14.20 0.99 -4.92
CA GLY A 353 -12.92 1.49 -5.42
C GLY A 353 -13.01 1.78 -6.92
N SER A 354 -12.08 2.57 -7.45
CA SER A 354 -11.94 2.73 -8.90
C SER A 354 -10.71 2.00 -9.44
N GLY A 355 -10.17 1.05 -8.66
CA GLY A 355 -8.86 0.45 -8.88
C GLY A 355 -7.77 1.50 -8.71
N TYR A 356 -7.37 2.16 -9.80
CA TYR A 356 -6.36 3.19 -9.80
C TYR A 356 -6.68 4.32 -10.79
N TYR A 357 -5.98 5.44 -10.64
CA TYR A 357 -5.98 6.57 -11.55
C TYR A 357 -4.58 6.82 -12.11
N GLU A 358 -4.50 7.34 -13.32
CA GLU A 358 -3.27 7.87 -13.93
C GLU A 358 -3.28 9.39 -13.81
N ILE A 359 -2.19 9.97 -13.31
CA ILE A 359 -2.02 11.41 -13.15
C ILE A 359 -0.93 11.84 -14.11
N ASP A 360 -1.30 12.65 -15.10
CA ASP A 360 -0.37 13.18 -16.10
C ASP A 360 0.38 14.40 -15.57
N MET A 361 1.69 14.22 -15.39
CA MET A 361 2.66 15.20 -14.89
C MET A 361 3.42 15.92 -16.02
N SER A 362 2.98 15.83 -17.29
CA SER A 362 3.74 16.31 -18.45
C SER A 362 3.90 17.83 -18.55
N ASP A 363 2.96 18.62 -18.02
CA ASP A 363 3.06 20.09 -17.94
C ASP A 363 3.10 20.61 -16.50
N THR A 364 4.26 20.56 -15.87
CA THR A 364 4.44 20.97 -14.46
C THR A 364 4.17 22.47 -14.23
N SER A 365 3.92 23.26 -15.28
CA SER A 365 3.65 24.70 -15.20
C SER A 365 2.16 25.06 -15.13
N ASP A 366 1.26 24.15 -15.53
CA ASP A 366 -0.20 24.29 -15.41
C ASP A 366 -0.81 23.03 -14.76
N LEU A 367 -0.53 22.90 -13.46
CA LEU A 367 -1.00 21.79 -12.62
C LEU A 367 -2.55 21.70 -12.52
N ALA A 368 -3.27 22.75 -12.92
CA ALA A 368 -4.72 22.75 -12.98
C ALA A 368 -5.26 22.00 -14.22
N LEU A 369 -4.52 21.97 -15.33
CA LEU A 369 -4.89 21.19 -16.53
C LEU A 369 -4.57 19.70 -16.38
N GLN A 370 -3.56 19.35 -15.58
CA GLN A 370 -3.21 17.98 -15.18
C GLN A 370 -4.30 17.31 -14.32
N SER A 371 -5.18 18.10 -13.71
CA SER A 371 -6.25 17.64 -12.81
C SER A 371 -7.45 16.99 -13.49
N ASN A 372 -7.60 17.10 -14.82
CA ASN A 372 -8.81 16.66 -15.52
C ASN A 372 -8.65 15.36 -16.30
N THR A 373 -7.44 14.83 -16.44
CA THR A 373 -7.16 13.56 -17.11
C THR A 373 -7.21 12.40 -16.11
N PHE A 374 -8.28 12.32 -15.31
CA PHE A 374 -8.62 11.07 -14.64
C PHE A 374 -9.13 10.09 -15.70
N ALA A 375 -8.18 9.34 -16.26
CA ALA A 375 -8.27 8.39 -17.38
C ALA A 375 -8.35 9.03 -18.79
N LEU A 376 -7.30 8.82 -19.58
CA LEU A 376 -7.44 8.65 -21.03
C LEU A 376 -8.11 7.28 -21.23
N ASP A 377 -9.43 7.26 -21.35
CA ASP A 377 -10.26 6.08 -21.69
C ASP A 377 -10.07 4.85 -20.77
N THR A 378 -10.96 4.70 -19.77
CA THR A 378 -11.06 3.53 -18.88
C THR A 378 -11.46 2.23 -19.62
N ASN A 379 -10.55 1.69 -20.44
CA ASN A 379 -10.62 0.32 -20.94
C ASN A 379 -9.92 -0.63 -19.96
N TYR A 380 -10.47 -0.76 -18.74
CA TYR A 380 -10.10 -1.87 -17.86
C TYR A 380 -10.92 -3.09 -18.26
N SER A 381 -10.28 -4.23 -18.54
CA SER A 381 -10.99 -5.46 -18.90
C SER A 381 -11.51 -6.25 -17.69
N SER A 382 -11.10 -5.94 -16.45
CA SER A 382 -11.44 -6.72 -15.25
C SER A 382 -12.22 -5.90 -14.21
N THR A 383 -13.44 -6.35 -13.88
CA THR A 383 -14.27 -5.77 -12.82
C THR A 383 -13.68 -5.94 -11.42
N ASP A 384 -12.87 -6.98 -11.21
CA ASP A 384 -12.37 -7.34 -9.88
C ASP A 384 -11.30 -6.37 -9.37
N LEU A 385 -10.39 -5.92 -10.23
CA LEU A 385 -9.38 -4.92 -9.87
C LEU A 385 -10.03 -3.56 -9.58
N TYR A 386 -11.06 -3.20 -10.35
CA TYR A 386 -11.84 -1.97 -10.14
C TYR A 386 -12.45 -1.93 -8.73
N ASP A 387 -13.07 -3.03 -8.30
CA ASP A 387 -13.72 -3.13 -6.99
C ASP A 387 -12.74 -3.32 -5.81
N SER A 388 -11.44 -3.46 -6.08
CA SER A 388 -10.41 -3.73 -5.07
C SER A 388 -9.88 -2.47 -4.39
N THR A 389 -9.60 -2.57 -3.08
CA THR A 389 -8.63 -1.66 -2.44
C THR A 389 -7.22 -2.05 -2.89
N ILE A 390 -6.52 -1.11 -3.53
CA ILE A 390 -5.11 -1.23 -3.84
C ILE A 390 -4.30 -1.00 -2.56
N MET A 391 -3.48 -1.96 -2.17
CA MET A 391 -2.62 -1.87 -0.98
C MET A 391 -1.29 -1.22 -1.32
N ASP A 392 -0.75 -1.52 -2.50
CA ASP A 392 0.51 -0.96 -2.98
C ASP A 392 0.63 -1.10 -4.51
N ILE A 393 1.55 -0.34 -5.10
CA ILE A 393 1.90 -0.42 -6.52
C ILE A 393 3.42 -0.48 -6.63
N LEU A 394 3.93 -1.42 -7.41
CA LEU A 394 5.36 -1.50 -7.75
C LEU A 394 5.53 -1.32 -9.26
N TYR A 395 6.46 -0.46 -9.65
CA TYR A 395 6.92 -0.37 -11.04
C TYR A 395 8.34 -0.90 -11.16
N ASP A 396 8.50 -1.99 -11.90
CA ASP A 396 9.80 -2.51 -12.34
C ASP A 396 10.13 -1.94 -13.72
N SER A 397 10.88 -0.84 -13.71
CA SER A 397 11.33 -0.14 -14.92
C SER A 397 12.36 -0.92 -15.75
N THR A 398 13.01 -1.93 -15.18
CA THR A 398 13.98 -2.74 -15.94
C THR A 398 13.24 -3.71 -16.86
N ARG A 399 12.06 -4.16 -16.45
CA ARG A 399 11.27 -5.19 -17.12
C ARG A 399 9.96 -4.67 -17.68
N ASN A 400 9.68 -3.38 -17.49
CA ASN A 400 8.43 -2.71 -17.87
C ASN A 400 7.19 -3.43 -17.32
N LYS A 401 7.24 -3.81 -16.05
CA LYS A 401 6.12 -4.46 -15.35
C LYS A 401 5.59 -3.58 -14.24
N ILE A 402 4.27 -3.48 -14.14
CA ILE A 402 3.59 -2.86 -13.00
C ILE A 402 2.88 -3.95 -12.24
N TYR A 403 2.98 -3.92 -10.92
CA TYR A 403 2.18 -4.75 -10.04
C TYR A 403 1.27 -3.90 -9.18
N ALA A 404 0.06 -4.39 -8.92
CA ALA A 404 -0.88 -3.83 -7.97
C ALA A 404 -1.30 -4.92 -6.98
N SER A 405 -0.94 -4.75 -5.72
CA SER A 405 -1.36 -5.64 -4.64
C SER A 405 -2.71 -5.18 -4.10
N THR A 406 -3.57 -6.12 -3.70
CA THR A 406 -4.93 -5.81 -3.29
C THR A 406 -5.34 -6.49 -1.98
N SER A 407 -6.25 -5.83 -1.26
CA SER A 407 -6.76 -6.32 0.02
C SER A 407 -7.66 -7.56 -0.07
N SER A 408 -8.08 -7.97 -1.27
CA SER A 408 -9.08 -9.02 -1.45
C SER A 408 -8.88 -9.87 -2.70
N ASN A 409 -8.28 -9.34 -3.76
CA ASN A 409 -8.24 -9.99 -5.07
C ASN A 409 -6.81 -10.33 -5.52
N GLY A 410 -5.91 -10.59 -4.56
CA GLY A 410 -4.55 -11.02 -4.85
C GLY A 410 -3.68 -9.94 -5.45
N LEU A 411 -2.76 -10.39 -6.29
CA LEU A 411 -1.79 -9.56 -6.98
C LEU A 411 -2.18 -9.47 -8.45
N TRP A 412 -2.05 -8.27 -9.02
CA TRP A 412 -2.30 -7.99 -10.42
C TRP A 412 -1.02 -7.50 -11.07
N MET A 413 -0.83 -7.86 -12.32
CA MET A 413 0.37 -7.55 -13.10
C MET A 413 -0.05 -6.98 -14.45
N ASN A 414 0.61 -5.92 -14.87
CA ASN A 414 0.48 -5.32 -16.18
C ASN A 414 1.86 -5.33 -16.84
N ASP A 415 1.95 -6.01 -17.99
CA ASP A 415 3.18 -6.23 -18.72
C ASP A 415 3.20 -5.37 -19.99
N TYR A 416 4.09 -4.38 -20.03
CA TYR A 416 4.27 -3.49 -21.18
C TYR A 416 5.34 -3.99 -22.15
N SER A 417 5.86 -5.21 -21.98
CA SER A 417 6.93 -5.73 -22.85
C SER A 417 6.46 -6.16 -24.25
N ASP A 418 5.17 -6.48 -24.42
CA ASP A 418 4.63 -7.08 -25.65
C ASP A 418 3.73 -6.15 -26.49
N ASP A 419 3.19 -5.06 -25.93
CA ASP A 419 2.42 -4.03 -26.64
C ASP A 419 2.39 -2.72 -25.82
N ASP A 420 3.08 -1.67 -26.31
CA ASP A 420 3.32 -0.42 -25.56
C ASP A 420 2.01 0.31 -25.15
N ASP A 421 0.87 0.01 -25.81
CA ASP A 421 -0.40 0.72 -25.64
C ASP A 421 -1.49 -0.09 -24.92
N ALA A 422 -1.28 -1.38 -24.63
CA ALA A 422 -2.32 -2.23 -24.07
C ALA A 422 -2.30 -2.17 -22.53
N ARG A 423 -3.15 -1.33 -21.92
CA ARG A 423 -3.39 -1.25 -20.46
C ARG A 423 -4.10 -2.51 -19.91
N ILE A 424 -3.54 -3.69 -20.13
CA ILE A 424 -4.15 -4.99 -19.78
C ILE A 424 -3.56 -5.48 -18.46
N TRP A 425 -4.45 -5.78 -17.51
CA TRP A 425 -4.10 -6.38 -16.23
C TRP A 425 -4.39 -7.87 -16.21
N TYR A 426 -3.40 -8.64 -15.76
CA TYR A 426 -3.48 -10.06 -15.51
C TYR A 426 -3.48 -10.31 -14.01
N ARG A 427 -4.28 -11.27 -13.55
CA ARG A 427 -4.24 -11.70 -12.16
C ARG A 427 -3.14 -12.75 -12.02
N GLU A 428 -2.25 -12.52 -11.06
CA GLU A 428 -1.23 -13.47 -10.60
C GLU A 428 -1.81 -14.46 -9.59
#